data_AF-A0A497QJH1-F1
#
_entry.id   AF-A0A497QJH1-F1
#
_cell.length_a   1.000
_cell.length_b   1.000
_cell.length_c   1.000
_cell.angle_alpha   90.00
_cell.angle_beta   90.00
_cell.angle_gamma   90.00
#
_symmetry.space_group_name_H-M   'P 1'
#
loop_
_entity.id
_entity.type
_entity.pdbx_description
1 polymer ?
#
loop_
_entity_poly.entity_id
_entity_poly.type
_entity_poly.pdbx_seq_one_letter_code
_entity_poly.pdbx_strand_id
1 'polypeptide(L)'
;RLDLSSKEAEKFWPIYNDFEKKMFQLKVLNKREARELINNNGGMDALKNEDAEKLWVNAKLSADLTHTYGKKAIMALAVRGVGPATAFPILAKMHRDLDSFFEDLLEAKKTWLRTREYWNDI
;
A
#
# COMPACT_ATOMS: atom_id res chain seq x y z
N ARG A 1 -12.20 -16.52 15.97
CA ARG A 1 -11.53 -15.42 16.70
C ARG A 1 -10.06 -15.81 16.79
N LEU A 2 -9.12 -15.06 16.21
CA LEU A 2 -7.70 -15.30 16.46
C LEU A 2 -7.42 -14.78 17.86
N ASP A 3 -7.35 -15.67 18.86
CA ASP A 3 -7.03 -15.29 20.23
C ASP A 3 -5.51 -15.13 20.35
N LEU A 4 -4.97 -14.09 19.71
CA LEU A 4 -3.59 -13.65 19.94
C LEU A 4 -3.58 -12.94 21.29
N SER A 5 -3.12 -13.62 22.35
CA SER A 5 -2.92 -12.93 23.62
C SER A 5 -1.90 -11.80 23.43
N SER A 6 -2.01 -10.70 24.19
CA SER A 6 -1.02 -9.59 24.16
C SER A 6 0.42 -10.11 24.22
N LYS A 7 0.64 -11.17 25.03
CA LYS A 7 1.94 -11.83 25.21
C LYS A 7 2.46 -12.53 23.94
N GLU A 8 1.58 -13.06 23.10
CA GLU A 8 1.96 -13.64 21.81
C GLU A 8 2.22 -12.53 20.79
N ALA A 9 1.37 -11.50 20.74
CA ALA A 9 1.58 -10.33 19.86
C ALA A 9 2.91 -9.60 20.15
N GLU A 10 3.29 -9.47 21.43
CA GLU A 10 4.54 -8.86 21.88
C GLU A 10 5.79 -9.58 21.35
N LYS A 11 5.75 -10.91 21.15
CA LYS A 11 6.87 -11.66 20.55
C LYS A 11 7.12 -11.31 19.08
N PHE A 12 6.11 -10.82 18.37
CA PHE A 12 6.22 -10.45 16.96
C PHE A 12 6.74 -9.03 16.75
N TRP A 13 6.81 -8.20 17.79
CA TRP A 13 7.19 -6.80 17.69
C TRP A 13 8.58 -6.56 17.07
N PRO A 14 9.65 -7.32 17.42
CA PRO A 14 10.96 -7.15 16.81
C PRO A 14 10.98 -7.53 15.32
N ILE A 15 10.26 -8.58 14.93
CA ILE A 15 10.14 -9.04 13.54
C ILE A 15 9.37 -8.01 12.71
N TYR A 16 8.30 -7.45 13.28
CA TYR A 16 7.54 -6.37 12.66
C TYR A 16 8.42 -5.14 12.44
N ASN A 17 9.21 -4.75 13.43
CA ASN A 17 10.10 -3.60 13.33
C ASN A 17 11.18 -3.77 12.25
N ASP A 18 11.75 -4.97 12.12
CA ASP A 18 12.77 -5.24 11.10
C ASP A 18 12.16 -5.30 9.69
N PHE A 19 10.97 -5.89 9.57
CA PHE A 19 10.17 -5.85 8.35
C PHE A 19 9.79 -4.42 7.95
N GLU A 20 9.32 -3.60 8.90
CA GLU A 20 8.97 -2.20 8.65
C GLU A 20 10.19 -1.37 8.25
N LYS A 21 11.35 -1.59 8.88
CA LYS A 21 12.61 -0.94 8.47
C LYS A 21 12.98 -1.31 7.04
N LYS A 22 12.95 -2.59 6.66
CA LYS A 22 13.22 -3.03 5.28
C LYS A 22 12.21 -2.44 4.30
N MET A 23 10.93 -2.46 4.64
CA MET A 23 9.87 -1.89 3.81
C MET A 23 10.01 -0.37 3.66
N PHE A 24 10.39 0.34 4.71
CA PHE A 24 10.67 1.77 4.69
C PHE A 24 11.89 2.07 3.80
N GLN A 25 12.99 1.34 3.98
CA GLN A 25 14.18 1.48 3.14
C GLN A 25 13.88 1.24 1.66
N LEU A 26 13.13 0.18 1.34
CA LEU A 26 12.70 -0.10 -0.03
C LEU A 26 11.82 1.03 -0.61
N LYS A 27 10.88 1.56 0.18
CA LYS A 27 10.06 2.72 -0.26
C LYS A 27 10.92 3.96 -0.52
N VAL A 28 11.89 4.24 0.34
CA VAL A 28 12.81 5.38 0.18
C VAL A 28 13.69 5.19 -1.05
N LEU A 29 14.24 4.00 -1.25
CA LEU A 29 15.07 3.66 -2.41
C LEU A 29 14.28 3.76 -3.72
N ASN A 30 13.11 3.13 -3.81
CA ASN A 30 12.25 3.19 -5.00
C ASN A 30 11.81 4.63 -5.30
N LYS A 31 11.51 5.44 -4.27
CA LYS A 31 11.17 6.85 -4.45
C LYS A 31 12.37 7.66 -4.96
N ARG A 32 13.58 7.35 -4.49
CA ARG A 32 14.81 7.99 -4.94
C ARG A 32 15.10 7.64 -6.39
N GLU A 33 15.04 6.35 -6.76
CA GLU A 33 15.20 5.91 -8.14
C GLU A 33 14.16 6.54 -9.07
N ALA A 34 12.88 6.53 -8.69
CA ALA A 34 11.84 7.19 -9.48
C ALA A 34 12.14 8.68 -9.69
N ARG A 35 12.68 9.36 -8.66
CA ARG A 35 13.04 10.78 -8.72
C ARG A 35 14.28 11.04 -9.58
N GLU A 36 15.27 10.16 -9.49
CA GLU A 36 16.47 10.20 -10.34
C GLU A 36 16.12 9.95 -11.80
N LEU A 37 15.22 8.99 -12.10
CA LEU A 37 14.71 8.74 -13.45
C LEU A 37 13.98 9.97 -14.02
N ILE A 38 13.12 10.62 -13.23
CA ILE A 38 12.42 11.86 -13.64
C ILE A 38 13.42 12.98 -13.93
N ASN A 39 14.42 13.15 -13.07
CA ASN A 39 15.44 14.19 -13.24
C ASN A 39 16.35 13.93 -14.44
N ASN A 40 16.78 12.67 -14.65
CA ASN A 40 17.74 12.31 -15.70
C ASN A 40 17.11 12.29 -17.09
N ASN A 41 15.82 11.99 -17.22
CA ASN A 41 15.16 11.92 -18.52
C ASN A 41 14.66 13.28 -19.04
N GLY A 42 14.68 14.35 -18.24
CA GLY A 42 14.27 15.69 -18.69
C GLY A 42 12.95 16.20 -18.10
N GLY A 43 12.54 15.67 -16.94
CA GLY A 43 11.31 16.07 -16.26
C GLY A 43 10.15 15.11 -16.52
N MET A 44 8.94 15.56 -16.16
CA MET A 44 7.72 14.75 -16.22
C MET A 44 7.36 14.33 -17.66
N ASP A 45 7.81 15.10 -18.66
CA ASP A 45 7.56 14.90 -20.09
C ASP A 45 8.36 13.73 -20.70
N ALA A 46 9.39 13.25 -20.00
CA ALA A 46 10.28 12.22 -20.51
C ALA A 46 9.99 10.81 -19.97
N LEU A 47 9.10 10.71 -18.97
CA LEU A 47 8.40 9.48 -18.69
C LEU A 47 7.39 9.28 -19.84
N LYS A 48 7.72 8.45 -20.82
CA LYS A 48 6.77 8.06 -21.89
C LYS A 48 5.42 7.71 -21.26
N ASN A 49 4.36 8.28 -21.85
CA ASN A 49 3.05 8.56 -21.27
C ASN A 49 2.49 7.52 -20.27
N GLU A 50 2.59 6.23 -20.53
CA GLU A 50 1.75 5.24 -19.84
C GLU A 50 2.12 4.99 -18.37
N ASP A 51 3.41 4.83 -18.05
CA ASP A 51 3.83 4.56 -16.67
C ASP A 51 3.79 5.84 -15.81
N ALA A 52 4.11 6.98 -16.44
CA ALA A 52 3.95 8.31 -15.83
C ALA A 52 2.49 8.56 -15.46
N GLU A 53 1.58 8.27 -16.40
CA GLU A 53 0.15 8.44 -16.25
C GLU A 53 -0.40 7.50 -15.18
N LYS A 54 -0.01 6.22 -15.16
CA LYS A 54 -0.37 5.27 -14.10
C LYS A 54 0.08 5.77 -12.71
N LEU A 55 1.30 6.29 -12.60
CA LEU A 55 1.80 6.85 -11.34
C LEU A 55 1.02 8.09 -10.92
N TRP A 56 0.74 9.00 -11.87
CA TRP A 56 -0.01 10.22 -11.61
C TRP A 56 -1.45 9.95 -11.20
N VAL A 57 -2.15 9.05 -11.92
CA VAL A 57 -3.51 8.60 -11.59
C VAL A 57 -3.55 7.98 -10.21
N ASN A 58 -2.60 7.07 -9.89
CA ASN A 58 -2.53 6.47 -8.56
C ASN A 58 -2.27 7.51 -7.45
N ALA A 59 -1.39 8.48 -7.70
CA ALA A 59 -1.11 9.54 -6.73
C ALA A 59 -2.35 10.41 -6.49
N LYS A 60 -3.06 10.79 -7.55
CA LYS A 60 -4.31 11.56 -7.46
C LYS A 60 -5.39 10.81 -6.69
N LEU A 61 -5.65 9.55 -7.04
CA LEU A 61 -6.63 8.72 -6.34
C LEU A 61 -6.25 8.51 -4.86
N SER A 62 -4.96 8.35 -4.56
CA SER A 62 -4.47 8.25 -3.18
C SER A 62 -4.76 9.53 -2.38
N ALA A 63 -4.57 10.70 -3.00
CA ALA A 63 -4.86 11.99 -2.39
C ALA A 63 -6.36 12.17 -2.14
N ASP A 64 -7.20 11.82 -3.12
CA ASP A 64 -8.66 11.90 -3.00
C ASP A 64 -9.19 10.97 -1.88
N LEU A 65 -8.66 9.75 -1.80
CA LEU A 65 -8.98 8.81 -0.73
C LEU A 65 -8.55 9.35 0.63
N THR A 66 -7.36 9.93 0.71
CA THR A 66 -6.83 10.51 1.96
C THR A 66 -7.67 11.71 2.40
N HIS A 67 -8.08 12.55 1.45
CA HIS A 67 -8.97 13.69 1.72
C HIS A 67 -10.34 13.22 2.23
N THR A 68 -10.92 12.20 1.61
CA THR A 68 -12.27 11.70 1.92
C THR A 68 -12.32 10.87 3.21
N TYR A 69 -11.38 9.94 3.39
CA TYR A 69 -11.42 8.94 4.46
C TYR A 69 -10.36 9.16 5.56
N GLY A 70 -9.49 10.17 5.39
CA GLY A 70 -8.50 10.57 6.40
C GLY A 70 -7.55 9.44 6.78
N LYS A 71 -7.41 9.21 8.10
CA LYS A 71 -6.48 8.23 8.67
C LYS A 71 -6.71 6.80 8.15
N LYS A 72 -7.97 6.42 7.89
CA LYS A 72 -8.29 5.07 7.39
C LYS A 72 -7.71 4.84 5.98
N ALA A 73 -7.72 5.86 5.12
CA ALA A 73 -7.10 5.76 3.80
C ALA A 73 -5.57 5.60 3.90
N ILE A 74 -4.92 6.34 4.80
CA ILE A 74 -3.48 6.19 5.03
C ILE A 74 -3.14 4.76 5.49
N MET A 75 -3.95 4.21 6.41
CA MET A 75 -3.79 2.82 6.86
C MET A 75 -3.98 1.81 5.72
N ALA A 76 -5.01 1.99 4.88
CA ALA A 76 -5.27 1.10 3.74
C ALA A 76 -4.12 1.13 2.72
N LEU A 77 -3.68 2.34 2.32
CA LEU A 77 -2.59 2.53 1.34
C LEU A 77 -1.22 2.11 1.88
N ALA A 78 -1.06 1.96 3.20
CA ALA A 78 0.15 1.42 3.80
C ALA A 78 0.28 -0.10 3.61
N VAL A 79 -0.83 -0.82 3.37
CA VAL A 79 -0.85 -2.27 3.19
C VAL A 79 -0.27 -2.64 1.83
N ARG A 80 0.73 -3.52 1.83
CA ARG A 80 1.36 -4.00 0.60
C ARG A 80 0.35 -4.73 -0.28
N GLY A 81 0.28 -4.32 -1.55
CA GLY A 81 -0.68 -4.87 -2.52
C GLY A 81 -2.04 -4.18 -2.53
N VAL A 82 -2.28 -3.23 -1.61
CA VAL A 82 -3.49 -2.42 -1.57
C VAL A 82 -3.19 -1.04 -2.15
N GLY A 83 -3.46 -0.88 -3.45
CA GLY A 83 -3.42 0.43 -4.12
C GLY A 83 -4.76 1.17 -3.98
N PRO A 84 -4.87 2.39 -4.53
CA PRO A 84 -6.09 3.20 -4.45
C PRO A 84 -7.33 2.50 -5.01
N ALA A 85 -7.17 1.75 -6.11
CA ALA A 85 -8.25 0.96 -6.71
C ALA A 85 -8.77 -0.14 -5.76
N THR A 86 -7.90 -0.76 -4.98
CA THR A 86 -8.26 -1.79 -3.98
C THR A 86 -8.74 -1.16 -2.67
N ALA A 87 -8.17 -0.02 -2.28
CA ALA A 87 -8.51 0.68 -1.05
C ALA A 87 -9.91 1.29 -1.10
N PHE A 88 -10.34 1.85 -2.24
CA PHE A 88 -11.64 2.49 -2.39
C PHE A 88 -12.83 1.61 -1.96
N PRO A 89 -13.03 0.39 -2.49
CA PRO A 89 -14.18 -0.45 -2.12
C PRO A 89 -14.11 -0.90 -0.67
N ILE A 90 -12.91 -1.06 -0.09
CA ILE A 90 -12.76 -1.35 1.34
C ILE A 90 -13.23 -0.12 2.12
N LEU A 91 -12.64 1.05 1.89
CA LEU A 91 -12.98 2.28 2.62
C LEU A 91 -14.46 2.68 2.51
N ALA A 92 -15.12 2.38 1.39
CA ALA A 92 -16.52 2.68 1.15
C ALA A 92 -17.50 1.79 1.94
N LYS A 93 -17.08 0.62 2.44
CA LYS A 93 -17.96 -0.25 3.24
C LYS A 93 -18.23 0.37 4.61
N MET A 94 -19.44 0.12 5.13
CA MET A 94 -19.77 0.48 6.50
C MET A 94 -19.12 -0.50 7.49
N HIS A 95 -18.05 -0.04 8.11
CA HIS A 95 -17.34 -0.76 9.17
C HIS A 95 -17.91 -0.38 10.52
N ARG A 96 -18.36 -1.36 11.31
CA ARG A 96 -18.92 -1.13 12.65
C ARG A 96 -17.84 -0.78 13.67
N ASP A 97 -16.64 -1.31 13.46
CA ASP A 97 -15.48 -1.12 14.31
C ASP A 97 -14.20 -1.12 13.46
N LEU A 98 -13.05 -0.97 14.12
CA LEU A 98 -11.76 -0.94 13.46
C LEU A 98 -11.23 -2.35 13.11
N ASP A 99 -11.67 -3.37 13.83
CA ASP A 99 -11.23 -4.76 13.62
C ASP A 99 -11.80 -5.28 12.30
N SER A 100 -13.08 -5.05 12.03
CA SER A 100 -13.72 -5.42 10.77
C SER A 100 -13.05 -4.74 9.56
N PHE A 101 -12.45 -3.56 9.77
CA PHE A 101 -11.70 -2.84 8.74
C PHE A 101 -10.35 -3.48 8.47
N PHE A 102 -9.64 -3.89 9.53
CA PHE A 102 -8.39 -4.61 9.38
C PHE A 102 -8.56 -6.01 8.81
N GLU A 103 -9.68 -6.69 9.10
CA GLU A 103 -10.02 -7.98 8.49
C GLU A 103 -10.13 -7.86 6.95
N ASP A 104 -10.85 -6.86 6.45
CA ASP A 104 -10.97 -6.60 5.01
C ASP A 104 -9.60 -6.26 4.37
N LEU A 105 -8.77 -5.46 5.04
CA LEU A 105 -7.42 -5.17 4.56
C LEU A 105 -6.52 -6.40 4.55
N LEU A 106 -6.65 -7.27 5.55
CA LEU A 106 -5.91 -8.53 5.62
C LEU A 106 -6.31 -9.46 4.47
N GLU A 107 -7.60 -9.54 4.16
CA GLU A 107 -8.11 -10.36 3.07
C GLU A 107 -7.66 -9.85 1.70
N ALA A 108 -7.64 -8.53 1.50
CA ALA A 108 -7.09 -7.90 0.31
C ALA A 108 -5.59 -8.24 0.14
N LYS A 109 -4.82 -8.18 1.24
CA LYS A 109 -3.39 -8.55 1.22
C LYS A 109 -3.18 -10.03 0.90
N LYS A 110 -3.97 -10.95 1.46
CA LYS A 110 -3.90 -12.38 1.13
C LYS A 110 -4.20 -12.63 -0.34
N THR A 111 -5.24 -11.98 -0.87
CA THR A 111 -5.59 -12.08 -2.28
C THR A 111 -4.44 -11.63 -3.16
N TRP A 112 -3.83 -10.48 -2.85
CA TRP A 112 -2.64 -10.01 -3.56
C TRP A 112 -1.45 -10.98 -3.45
N LEU A 113 -1.18 -11.54 -2.27
CA LEU A 113 -0.11 -12.52 -2.09
C LEU A 113 -0.35 -13.79 -2.93
N ARG A 114 -1.60 -14.23 -3.05
CA ARG A 114 -1.98 -15.39 -3.87
C ARG A 114 -1.85 -15.10 -5.36
N THR A 115 -2.20 -13.90 -5.81
CA THR A 115 -2.23 -13.59 -7.24
C THR A 115 -0.90 -13.06 -7.77
N ARG A 116 -0.10 -12.37 -6.95
CA ARG A 116 1.15 -11.71 -7.39
C ARG A 116 2.17 -12.66 -8.02
N GLU A 117 2.13 -13.94 -7.67
CA GLU A 117 3.06 -14.95 -8.20
C GLU A 117 2.92 -15.08 -9.72
N TYR A 118 1.68 -14.97 -10.21
CA TYR A 118 1.35 -15.04 -11.63
C TYR A 118 1.61 -13.73 -12.41
N TRP A 119 2.15 -12.69 -11.76
CA TRP A 119 2.34 -11.37 -12.37
C TRP A 119 3.76 -11.18 -12.90
N ASN A 120 4.70 -12.06 -12.54
CA ASN A 120 6.08 -12.04 -13.06
C ASN A 120 6.22 -12.81 -14.38
N ASP A 121 5.18 -13.55 -14.79
CA ASP A 121 5.17 -14.40 -16.00
C ASP A 121 4.48 -13.72 -17.20
N ILE A 122 4.22 -12.41 -17.13
CA ILE A 122 3.58 -11.58 -18.18
C ILE A 122 4.52 -10.46 -18.59
#